data_AF-A0A811T328-F1
#
_entry.id   AF-A0A811T328-F1
#
_cell.length_a   1.000
_cell.length_b   1.000
_cell.length_c   1.000
_cell.angle_alpha   90.00
_cell.angle_beta   90.00
_cell.angle_gamma   90.00
#
_symmetry.space_group_name_H-M   'P 1'
#
loop_
_entity.id
_entity.type
_entity.pdbx_description
1 polymer ?
#
loop_
_entity_poly.entity_id
_entity_poly.type
_entity_poly.pdbx_seq_one_letter_code
_entity_poly.pdbx_strand_id
1 'polypeptide(L)' 'MWKDPIVQDVRKAGEELAKQANYDLHIFFENLRNNEKKRNYKVISRIK' A
#
# COMPACT_ATOMS: atom_id res chain seq x y z
N MET A 1 18.57 5.12 -15.46
CA MET A 1 17.51 4.47 -14.62
C MET A 1 18.19 3.49 -13.69
N TRP A 2 18.04 3.66 -12.38
CA TRP A 2 18.60 2.74 -11.39
C TRP A 2 17.88 1.39 -11.51
N LYS A 3 18.62 0.31 -11.79
CA LYS A 3 18.12 -1.08 -11.80
C LYS A 3 18.30 -1.72 -10.43
N ASP A 4 17.80 -1.03 -9.42
CA ASP A 4 17.79 -1.58 -8.08
C ASP A 4 16.66 -2.62 -7.97
N PRO A 5 16.95 -3.86 -7.53
CA PRO A 5 15.94 -4.93 -7.47
C PRO A 5 14.79 -4.58 -6.51
N ILE A 6 15.07 -3.88 -5.40
CA ILE A 6 14.03 -3.46 -4.44
C ILE A 6 13.10 -2.45 -5.09
N VAL A 7 13.65 -1.49 -5.84
CA VAL A 7 12.84 -0.50 -6.57
C VAL A 7 11.93 -1.17 -7.60
N GLN A 8 12.40 -2.22 -8.29
CA GLN A 8 11.58 -2.96 -9.24
C GLN A 8 10.44 -3.72 -8.55
N ASP A 9 10.73 -4.37 -7.44
CA ASP A 9 9.74 -5.11 -6.66
C ASP A 9 8.67 -4.19 -6.08
N VAL A 10 9.06 -3.05 -5.51
CA VAL A 10 8.12 -2.04 -4.97
C VAL A 10 7.22 -1.49 -6.07
N ARG A 11 7.77 -1.22 -7.26
CA ARG A 11 6.97 -0.75 -8.41
C ARG A 11 5.98 -1.81 -8.88
N LYS A 12 6.40 -3.07 -8.95
CA LYS A 12 5.51 -4.17 -9.33
C LYS A 12 4.36 -4.32 -8.34
N ALA A 13 4.67 -4.33 -7.04
CA ALA A 13 3.64 -4.41 -5.99
C ALA A 13 2.69 -3.19 -6.04
N GLY A 14 3.21 -1.98 -6.27
CA GLY A 14 2.39 -0.78 -6.42
C GLY A 14 1.42 -0.85 -7.61
N GLU A 15 1.91 -1.34 -8.76
CA GLU A 15 1.09 -1.55 -9.97
C GLU A 15 -0.03 -2.57 -9.75
N GLU A 16 0.26 -3.66 -9.04
CA GLU A 16 -0.75 -4.68 -8.69
C GLU A 16 -1.84 -4.09 -7.77
N LEU A 17 -1.46 -3.30 -6.76
CA LEU A 17 -2.41 -2.63 -5.89
C LEU A 17 -3.24 -1.58 -6.63
N ALA A 18 -2.63 -0.85 -7.56
CA ALA A 18 -3.34 0.13 -8.39
C ALA A 18 -4.37 -0.55 -9.30
N LYS A 19 -4.01 -1.67 -9.94
CA LYS A 19 -4.95 -2.47 -10.75
C LYS A 19 -6.13 -3.01 -9.94
N GLN A 20 -5.88 -3.48 -8.71
CA GLN A 20 -6.95 -3.93 -7.82
C GLN A 20 -7.92 -2.80 -7.46
N ALA A 21 -7.44 -1.56 -7.40
CA ALA A 21 -8.26 -0.37 -7.17
C ALA A 21 -8.84 0.23 -8.46
N ASN A 22 -8.69 -0.43 -9.62
CA ASN A 22 -9.06 0.13 -10.93
C ASN A 22 -8.45 1.53 -11.18
N TYR A 23 -7.24 1.76 -10.66
CA TYR A 23 -6.55 3.05 -10.67
C TYR A 23 -7.32 4.21 -10.01
N ASP A 24 -8.36 3.91 -9.23
CA ASP A 24 -9.09 4.89 -8.43
C ASP A 24 -8.36 5.13 -7.10
N LEU A 25 -7.99 6.38 -6.86
CA LEU A 25 -7.27 6.80 -5.65
C LEU A 25 -8.08 6.58 -4.37
N HIS A 26 -9.39 6.81 -4.42
CA HIS A 26 -10.26 6.66 -3.26
C HIS A 26 -10.33 5.19 -2.84
N ILE A 27 -10.60 4.29 -3.80
CA ILE A 27 -10.65 2.84 -3.56
C ILE A 27 -9.28 2.33 -3.10
N PHE A 28 -8.19 2.84 -3.68
CA PHE A 28 -6.85 2.46 -3.27
C PHE A 28 -6.59 2.73 -1.78
N PHE A 29 -6.87 3.95 -1.30
CA PHE A 29 -6.68 4.28 0.12
C PHE A 29 -7.66 3.58 1.04
N GLU A 30 -8.88 3.29 0.59
CA GLU A 30 -9.82 2.47 1.34
C GLU A 30 -9.29 1.04 1.54
N ASN A 31 -8.76 0.42 0.47
CA ASN A 31 -8.15 -0.90 0.54
C ASN A 31 -6.95 -0.94 1.50
N LEU A 32 -6.10 0.10 1.49
CA LEU A 32 -4.98 0.20 2.43
C LEU A 32 -5.45 0.25 3.89
N ARG A 33 -6.45 1.09 4.19
CA ARG A 33 -7.04 1.18 5.55
C ARG A 33 -7.69 -0.14 5.98
N ASN A 34 -8.37 -0.82 5.07
CA ASN A 34 -8.97 -2.12 5.36
C ASN A 34 -7.91 -3.18 5.65
N ASN A 35 -6.79 -3.18 4.92
CA ASN A 35 -5.66 -4.07 5.18
C ASN A 35 -4.99 -3.78 6.52
N GLU A 36 -4.86 -2.51 6.90
CA GLU A 36 -4.35 -2.11 8.22
C GLU A 36 -5.22 -2.68 9.35
N LYS A 37 -6.55 -2.49 9.24
CA LYS A 37 -7.51 -3.02 10.23
C LYS A 37 -7.43 -4.54 10.37
N LYS A 38 -7.32 -5.28 9.26
CA LYS A 38 -7.24 -6.76 9.27
C LYS A 38 -6.02 -7.28 10.03
N ARG A 39 -4.90 -6.58 9.97
CA ARG A 39 -3.66 -7.01 10.61
C ARG A 39 -3.61 -6.71 12.10
N ASN A 40 -4.56 -5.91 12.61
CA ASN A 40 -4.73 -5.56 14.02
C ASN A 40 -3.40 -5.23 14.71
N TYR A 41 -2.56 -4.44 14.03
CA TYR A 41 -1.25 -4.08 14.56
C TYR A 41 -1.41 -3.26 15.83
N LYS A 42 -0.60 -3.57 16.85
CA LYS A 42 -0.54 -2.79 18.08
C LYS A 42 -0.07 -1.37 17.74
N VAL A 43 -0.94 -0.38 17.94
CA VAL A 43 -0.57 1.03 17.80
C VAL A 43 0.44 1.39 18.88
N ILE A 44 1.67 1.72 18.48
CA ILE A 44 2.78 2.02 19.42
C ILE A 44 2.89 3.50 19.80
N SER A 45 2.28 4.42 19.04
CA SER A 45 2.21 5.84 19.38
C SER A 45 0.99 6.51 18.73
N ARG A 46 0.41 7.49 19.41
CA ARG A 46 -0.52 8.47 18.83
C ARG A 46 0.06 9.85 19.12
N ILE A 47 0.31 10.64 18.08
CA ILE A 47 0.68 12.05 18.25
C ILE A 47 -0.58 12.75 18.79
N LYS A 48 -0.43 13.43 19.91
CA LYS A 48 -1.51 14.12 20.65
C LYS A 48 -1.68 15.54 20.14
#